data_AF-A0A067JZA1-F1
#
_entry.id   AF-A0A067JZA1-F1
#
_cell.length_a   1.000
_cell.length_b   1.000
_cell.length_c   1.000
_cell.angle_alpha   90.00
_cell.angle_beta   90.00
_cell.angle_gamma   90.00
#
_symmetry.space_group_name_H-M   'P 1'
#
loop_
_entity.id
_entity.type
_entity.pdbx_description
1 polymer ?
#
loop_
_entity_poly.entity_id
_entity_poly.type
_entity_poly.pdbx_seq_one_letter_code
_entity_poly.pdbx_strand_id
1 'polypeptide(L)'
;MAKRFMNYKYRLHMHCKKFYTPEEAKENPPLDVKEEDWIALYGHFEEEAFKAQSAANTGNRKQLEVLNTSGSKSYYQRLYELENSKETNEELDTPKEPIEMKLYFDTHHKKDGTWIHPQAEENYVQMEAVRAQAAMDGIEVNGRQIFEQVLKTKKYYAHGLGHGVKPRPSRELELEARLHSEKIESEKQAKELEEQI
;
A
#
# COMPACT_ATOMS: atom_id res chain seq x y z
N MET A 1 20.49 -0.93 -15.00
CA MET A 1 20.44 -2.00 -16.02
C MET A 1 19.27 -2.97 -15.83
N ALA A 2 18.97 -3.44 -14.61
CA ALA A 2 17.93 -4.45 -14.34
C ALA A 2 16.52 -4.16 -14.94
N LYS A 3 16.01 -2.92 -14.84
CA LYS A 3 14.70 -2.55 -15.43
C LYS A 3 14.65 -2.73 -16.95
N ARG A 4 15.75 -2.47 -17.67
CA ARG A 4 15.80 -2.65 -19.14
C ARG A 4 15.71 -4.12 -19.51
N PHE A 5 16.41 -4.98 -18.77
CA PHE A 5 16.37 -6.44 -18.97
C PHE A 5 15.00 -7.03 -18.66
N MET A 6 14.35 -6.62 -17.56
CA MET A 6 13.00 -7.09 -17.21
C MET A 6 11.96 -6.68 -18.27
N ASN A 7 12.01 -5.43 -18.75
CA ASN A 7 11.15 -4.97 -19.83
C ASN A 7 11.40 -5.73 -21.14
N TYR A 8 12.66 -6.04 -21.43
CA TYR A 8 13.02 -6.87 -22.58
C TYR A 8 12.43 -8.29 -22.46
N LYS A 9 12.64 -8.98 -21.33
CA LYS A 9 12.05 -10.29 -21.06
C LYS A 9 10.52 -10.28 -21.14
N TYR A 10 9.87 -9.24 -20.64
CA TYR A 10 8.42 -9.06 -20.76
C TYR A 10 7.97 -8.91 -22.23
N ARG A 11 8.68 -8.12 -23.05
CA ARG A 11 8.37 -7.99 -24.49
C ARG A 11 8.49 -9.32 -25.22
N LEU A 12 9.51 -10.11 -24.89
CA LEU A 12 9.70 -11.45 -25.45
C LEU A 12 8.56 -12.40 -25.05
N HIS A 13 8.14 -12.37 -23.78
CA HIS A 13 6.97 -13.13 -23.33
C HIS A 13 5.67 -12.70 -24.05
N MET A 14 5.50 -11.40 -24.26
CA MET A 14 4.36 -10.87 -25.03
C MET A 14 4.42 -11.27 -26.51
N HIS A 15 5.61 -11.41 -27.07
CA HIS A 15 5.79 -11.95 -28.43
C HIS A 15 5.35 -13.40 -28.52
N CYS A 16 5.74 -14.26 -27.56
CA CYS A 16 5.23 -15.64 -27.48
C CYS A 16 3.70 -15.70 -27.50
N LYS A 17 3.05 -14.81 -26.73
CA LYS A 17 1.58 -14.75 -26.59
C LYS A 17 0.84 -14.28 -27.85
N LYS A 18 1.52 -13.80 -28.89
CA LYS A 18 0.88 -13.43 -30.16
C LYS A 18 0.49 -14.66 -30.98
N PHE A 19 1.20 -15.76 -30.80
CA PHE A 19 0.96 -17.00 -31.54
C PHE A 19 -0.08 -17.84 -30.81
N TYR A 20 -0.89 -18.54 -31.58
CA TYR A 20 -1.96 -19.38 -31.02
C TYR A 20 -1.41 -20.71 -30.51
N THR A 21 -0.35 -21.23 -31.15
CA THR A 21 0.22 -22.52 -30.80
C THR A 21 1.61 -22.39 -30.16
N PRO A 22 1.94 -23.25 -29.18
CA PRO A 22 3.27 -23.28 -28.55
C PRO A 22 4.41 -23.55 -29.54
N GLU A 23 4.15 -24.38 -30.56
CA GLU A 23 5.14 -24.78 -31.55
C GLU A 23 5.46 -23.63 -32.51
N GLU A 24 4.43 -22.92 -32.99
CA GLU A 24 4.59 -21.72 -33.82
C GLU A 24 5.32 -20.60 -33.07
N ALA A 25 5.08 -20.43 -31.77
CA ALA A 25 5.82 -19.46 -30.97
C ALA A 25 7.32 -19.80 -30.87
N LYS A 26 7.67 -21.08 -30.81
CA LYS A 26 9.05 -21.54 -30.72
C LYS A 26 9.81 -21.34 -32.04
N GLU A 27 9.14 -21.55 -33.17
CA GLU A 27 9.73 -21.42 -34.52
C GLU A 27 9.88 -19.98 -35.01
N ASN A 28 9.25 -19.01 -34.33
CA ASN A 28 9.27 -17.60 -34.72
C ASN A 28 10.06 -16.71 -33.71
N PRO A 29 11.40 -16.86 -33.62
CA PRO A 29 12.22 -16.01 -32.78
C PRO A 29 12.17 -14.55 -33.25
N PRO A 30 12.19 -13.55 -32.35
CA PRO A 30 12.34 -12.16 -32.74
C PRO A 30 13.72 -11.90 -33.37
N LEU A 31 13.77 -10.98 -34.34
CA LEU A 31 14.96 -10.63 -35.13
C LEU A 31 16.21 -10.29 -34.30
N ASP A 32 16.03 -9.80 -33.08
CA ASP A 32 17.09 -9.35 -32.17
C ASP A 32 17.56 -10.45 -31.18
N VAL A 33 17.03 -11.68 -31.27
CA VAL A 33 17.34 -12.79 -30.36
C VAL A 33 17.97 -13.95 -31.12
N LYS A 34 19.07 -14.49 -30.60
CA LYS A 34 19.66 -15.72 -31.12
C LYS A 34 18.71 -16.89 -30.89
N GLU A 35 18.65 -17.83 -31.84
CA GLU A 35 17.76 -19.00 -31.76
C GLU A 35 18.00 -19.83 -30.49
N GLU A 36 19.27 -20.04 -30.11
CA GLU A 36 19.65 -20.78 -28.90
C GLU A 36 19.07 -20.12 -27.63
N ASP A 37 19.23 -18.80 -27.51
CA ASP A 37 18.71 -18.00 -26.40
C ASP A 37 17.17 -17.99 -26.38
N TRP A 38 16.55 -17.97 -27.57
CA TRP A 38 15.09 -18.03 -27.72
C TRP A 38 14.52 -19.35 -27.23
N ILE A 39 15.11 -20.48 -27.62
CA ILE A 39 14.68 -21.82 -27.18
C ILE A 39 14.78 -21.95 -25.66
N ALA A 40 15.90 -21.51 -25.07
CA ALA A 40 16.08 -21.53 -23.62
C ALA A 40 15.05 -20.65 -22.89
N LEU A 41 14.79 -19.45 -23.41
CA LEU A 41 13.82 -18.52 -22.82
C LEU A 41 12.38 -19.03 -22.95
N TYR A 42 12.04 -19.61 -24.10
CA TYR A 42 10.74 -20.23 -24.34
C TYR A 42 10.50 -21.39 -23.37
N GLY A 43 11.50 -22.25 -23.17
CA GLY A 43 11.45 -23.32 -22.17
C GLY A 43 11.15 -22.82 -20.76
N HIS A 44 11.73 -21.68 -20.37
CA HIS A 44 11.44 -21.04 -19.09
C HIS A 44 10.00 -20.49 -18.99
N PHE A 45 9.43 -19.96 -20.07
CA PHE A 45 8.02 -19.52 -20.06
C PHE A 45 7.04 -20.68 -20.01
N GLU A 46 7.41 -21.83 -20.56
CA GLU A 46 6.60 -23.04 -20.55
C GLU A 46 6.68 -23.83 -19.23
N GLU A 47 7.72 -23.58 -18.43
CA GLU A 47 7.93 -24.18 -17.11
C GLU A 47 6.70 -24.02 -16.21
N GLU A 48 6.24 -25.14 -15.62
CA GLU A 48 5.04 -25.16 -14.78
C GLU A 48 5.18 -24.22 -13.57
N ALA A 49 6.38 -24.15 -12.98
CA ALA A 49 6.69 -23.23 -11.89
C ALA A 49 6.47 -21.76 -12.29
N PHE A 50 6.88 -21.36 -13.50
CA PHE A 50 6.68 -20.02 -14.02
C PHE A 50 5.19 -19.72 -14.25
N LYS A 51 4.45 -20.65 -14.88
CA LYS A 51 3.00 -20.51 -15.12
C LYS A 51 2.22 -20.40 -13.81
N ALA A 52 2.53 -21.26 -12.83
CA ALA A 52 1.92 -21.23 -11.50
C ALA A 52 2.18 -19.90 -10.79
N GLN A 53 3.42 -19.41 -10.80
CA GLN A 53 3.78 -18.12 -10.20
C GLN A 53 3.09 -16.95 -10.91
N SER A 54 3.01 -16.97 -12.25
CA SER A 54 2.34 -15.94 -13.05
C SER A 54 0.84 -15.90 -12.78
N ALA A 55 0.18 -17.06 -12.69
CA ALA A 55 -1.23 -17.17 -12.34
C ALA A 55 -1.50 -16.68 -10.91
N ALA A 56 -0.68 -17.09 -9.94
CA ALA A 56 -0.78 -16.64 -8.55
C ALA A 56 -0.60 -15.12 -8.44
N ASN A 57 0.42 -14.54 -9.09
CA ASN A 57 0.65 -13.09 -9.11
C ASN A 57 -0.53 -12.33 -9.74
N THR A 58 -1.13 -12.88 -10.80
CA THR A 58 -2.33 -12.31 -11.43
C THR A 58 -3.52 -12.36 -10.48
N GLY A 59 -3.74 -13.47 -9.78
CA GLY A 59 -4.77 -13.62 -8.75
C GLY A 59 -4.59 -12.61 -7.61
N ASN A 60 -3.38 -12.51 -7.07
CA ASN A 60 -3.03 -11.55 -6.02
C ASN A 60 -3.27 -10.11 -6.47
N ARG A 61 -2.94 -9.78 -7.74
CA ARG A 61 -3.18 -8.44 -8.28
C ARG A 61 -4.67 -8.10 -8.39
N LYS A 62 -5.54 -9.09 -8.65
CA LYS A 62 -7.00 -8.90 -8.67
C LYS A 62 -7.61 -8.65 -7.28
N GLN A 63 -6.95 -9.11 -6.22
CA GLN A 63 -7.38 -8.86 -4.83
C GLN A 63 -6.97 -7.47 -4.32
N LEU A 64 -6.24 -6.68 -5.11
CA LEU A 64 -5.84 -5.33 -4.73
C LEU A 64 -7.03 -4.36 -4.95
N GLU A 65 -7.69 -3.99 -3.85
CA GLU A 65 -8.89 -3.15 -3.84
C GLU A 65 -8.63 -1.72 -4.34
N VAL A 66 -7.47 -1.14 -4.01
CA VAL A 66 -7.10 0.23 -4.38
C VAL A 66 -5.75 0.22 -5.08
N LEU A 67 -5.73 0.74 -6.31
CA LEU A 67 -4.52 0.91 -7.10
C LEU A 67 -3.83 2.23 -6.72
N ASN A 68 -2.49 2.22 -6.70
CA ASN A 68 -1.67 3.42 -6.47
C ASN A 68 -0.71 3.71 -7.65
N THR A 69 -0.21 4.94 -7.73
CA THR A 69 0.77 5.43 -8.72
C THR A 69 2.17 5.66 -8.13
N SER A 70 2.45 5.19 -6.90
CA SER A 70 3.76 5.44 -6.25
C SER A 70 4.93 4.81 -7.01
N GLY A 71 4.65 3.80 -7.83
CA GLY A 71 5.62 3.11 -8.67
C GLY A 71 6.51 2.17 -7.85
N SER A 72 7.82 2.22 -8.09
CA SER A 72 8.79 1.39 -7.34
C SER A 72 9.28 2.03 -6.04
N LYS A 73 8.84 3.25 -5.72
CA LYS A 73 9.20 3.90 -4.47
C LYS A 73 8.23 3.45 -3.38
N SER A 74 8.78 3.05 -2.23
CA SER A 74 7.98 2.75 -1.04
C SER A 74 7.29 4.02 -0.52
N TYR A 75 6.21 3.82 0.25
CA TYR A 75 5.53 4.91 0.94
C TYR A 75 6.51 5.70 1.83
N TYR A 76 7.38 5.02 2.57
CA TYR A 76 8.41 5.68 3.38
C TYR A 76 9.35 6.58 2.57
N GLN A 77 9.86 6.10 1.43
CA GLN A 77 10.74 6.91 0.61
C GLN A 77 10.02 8.18 0.14
N ARG A 78 8.73 8.07 -0.21
CA ARG A 78 7.92 9.22 -0.60
C ARG A 78 7.65 10.17 0.57
N LEU A 79 7.37 9.66 1.77
CA LEU A 79 7.24 10.49 2.98
C LEU A 79 8.52 11.27 3.25
N TYR A 80 9.67 10.61 3.24
CA TYR A 80 10.97 11.26 3.44
C TYR A 80 11.25 12.34 2.38
N GLU A 81 10.90 12.08 1.11
CA GLU A 81 11.03 13.07 0.04
C GLU A 81 10.09 14.27 0.26
N LEU A 82 8.85 14.05 0.73
CA LEU A 82 7.90 15.12 1.07
C LEU A 82 8.39 15.96 2.26
N GLU A 83 8.86 15.32 3.32
CA GLU A 83 9.33 15.97 4.55
C GLU A 83 10.53 16.87 4.27
N ASN A 84 11.46 16.40 3.42
CA ASN A 84 12.64 17.17 3.01
C ASN A 84 12.38 18.12 1.82
N SER A 85 11.17 18.16 1.27
CA SER A 85 10.82 19.09 0.20
C SER A 85 10.64 20.52 0.75
N LYS A 86 11.07 21.53 -0.02
CA LYS A 86 10.94 22.94 0.37
C LYS A 86 9.50 23.40 0.55
N GLU A 87 8.53 22.72 -0.06
CA GLU A 87 7.09 22.94 0.15
C GLU A 87 6.68 22.73 1.63
N THR A 88 7.47 21.98 2.39
CA THR A 88 7.18 21.68 3.78
C THR A 88 7.79 22.73 4.73
N ASN A 89 8.77 23.53 4.28
CA ASN A 89 9.63 24.34 5.15
C ASN A 89 9.39 25.86 5.10
N GLU A 90 8.51 26.38 4.24
CA GLU A 90 8.24 27.83 4.17
C GLU A 90 6.72 28.11 4.27
N GLU A 91 6.36 28.95 5.24
CA GLU A 91 5.09 29.68 5.43
C GLU A 91 3.77 28.89 5.46
N LEU A 92 3.13 28.83 6.63
CA LEU A 92 1.74 29.27 6.89
C LEU A 92 1.20 28.65 8.20
N ASP A 93 0.68 29.51 9.06
CA ASP A 93 0.10 29.31 10.40
C ASP A 93 -1.24 28.53 10.39
N THR A 94 -1.34 27.51 9.54
CA THR A 94 -2.50 26.62 9.39
C THR A 94 -2.13 25.23 9.89
N PRO A 95 -3.08 24.41 10.39
CA PRO A 95 -2.83 23.00 10.64
C PRO A 95 -2.50 22.36 9.29
N LYS A 96 -1.20 22.26 9.00
CA LYS A 96 -0.67 21.66 7.79
C LYS A 96 -1.29 20.28 7.69
N GLU A 97 -1.98 20.02 6.58
CA GLU A 97 -2.57 18.71 6.32
C GLU A 97 -1.55 17.62 6.68
N PRO A 98 -1.96 16.58 7.43
CA PRO A 98 -1.04 15.53 7.82
C PRO A 98 -0.27 15.00 6.60
N ILE A 99 1.06 14.87 6.73
CA ILE A 99 1.94 14.53 5.62
C ILE A 99 1.55 13.20 4.95
N GLU A 100 0.99 12.27 5.72
CA GLU A 100 0.44 11.02 5.23
C GLU A 100 -0.78 11.23 4.31
N MET A 101 -1.70 12.14 4.66
CA MET A 101 -2.86 12.44 3.81
C MET A 101 -2.43 13.05 2.48
N LYS A 102 -1.46 13.99 2.50
CA LYS A 102 -0.84 14.52 1.28
C LYS A 102 -0.22 13.41 0.44
N LEU A 103 0.48 12.47 1.08
CA LEU A 103 1.03 11.31 0.36
C LEU A 103 -0.07 10.42 -0.25
N TYR A 104 -1.17 10.20 0.47
CA TYR A 104 -2.29 9.43 -0.07
C TYR A 104 -2.84 10.09 -1.32
N PHE A 105 -3.08 11.40 -1.27
CA PHE A 105 -3.53 12.19 -2.39
C PHE A 105 -2.57 12.05 -3.59
N ASP A 106 -1.27 12.33 -3.40
CA ASP A 106 -0.26 12.27 -4.47
C ASP A 106 -0.11 10.88 -5.11
N THR A 107 -0.36 9.82 -4.34
CA THR A 107 -0.22 8.43 -4.81
C THR A 107 -1.49 7.83 -5.37
N HIS A 108 -2.64 8.49 -5.21
CA HIS A 108 -3.94 8.03 -5.70
C HIS A 108 -4.55 8.91 -6.79
N HIS A 109 -3.80 9.93 -7.22
CA HIS A 109 -4.12 10.76 -8.37
C HIS A 109 -3.30 10.40 -9.62
N LYS A 110 -3.93 10.60 -10.78
CA LYS A 110 -3.25 10.63 -12.08
C LYS A 110 -2.69 12.03 -12.34
N LYS A 111 -1.81 12.16 -13.33
CA LYS A 111 -1.28 13.47 -13.77
C LYS A 111 -2.37 14.44 -14.21
N ASP A 112 -3.51 13.92 -14.67
CA ASP A 112 -4.66 14.69 -15.12
C ASP A 112 -5.55 15.19 -13.97
N GLY A 113 -5.20 14.89 -12.71
CA GLY A 113 -5.97 15.29 -11.52
C GLY A 113 -7.17 14.40 -11.20
N THR A 114 -7.42 13.34 -11.97
CA THR A 114 -8.47 12.36 -11.66
C THR A 114 -7.98 11.31 -10.67
N TRP A 115 -8.85 10.87 -9.76
CA TRP A 115 -8.61 9.70 -8.91
C TRP A 115 -8.36 8.43 -9.75
N ILE A 116 -7.46 7.57 -9.26
CA ILE A 116 -7.18 6.29 -9.92
C ILE A 116 -8.35 5.32 -9.76
N HIS A 117 -9.04 5.38 -8.62
CA HIS A 117 -10.12 4.46 -8.27
C HIS A 117 -11.17 5.17 -7.40
N PRO A 118 -12.48 4.93 -7.57
CA PRO A 118 -13.54 5.55 -6.75
C PRO A 118 -13.36 5.30 -5.25
N GLN A 119 -12.98 4.08 -4.86
CA GLN A 119 -12.68 3.77 -3.46
C GLN A 119 -11.55 4.64 -2.87
N ALA A 120 -10.58 5.09 -3.69
CA ALA A 120 -9.52 5.97 -3.19
C ALA A 120 -10.07 7.36 -2.84
N GLU A 121 -10.99 7.87 -3.65
CA GLU A 121 -11.71 9.12 -3.36
C GLU A 121 -12.54 8.99 -2.09
N GLU A 122 -13.34 7.92 -1.96
CA GLU A 122 -14.13 7.66 -0.76
C GLU A 122 -13.25 7.58 0.50
N ASN A 123 -12.12 6.89 0.42
CA ASN A 123 -11.18 6.81 1.53
C ASN A 123 -10.64 8.19 1.90
N TYR A 124 -10.25 9.02 0.92
CA TYR A 124 -9.73 10.36 1.22
C TYR A 124 -10.79 11.28 1.84
N VAL A 125 -12.04 11.21 1.36
CA VAL A 125 -13.17 11.93 1.98
C VAL A 125 -13.38 11.48 3.43
N GLN A 126 -13.25 10.19 3.72
CA GLN A 126 -13.31 9.69 5.11
C GLN A 126 -12.13 10.18 5.95
N MET A 127 -10.92 10.28 5.39
CA MET A 127 -9.76 10.83 6.09
C MET A 127 -9.98 12.29 6.49
N GLU A 128 -10.51 13.11 5.58
CA GLU A 128 -10.90 14.49 5.86
C GLU A 128 -12.00 14.59 6.92
N ALA A 129 -13.00 13.70 6.89
CA ALA A 129 -14.05 13.65 7.91
C ALA A 129 -13.50 13.31 9.31
N VAL A 130 -12.59 12.33 9.41
CA VAL A 130 -11.93 11.97 10.67
C VAL A 130 -11.11 13.14 11.21
N ARG A 131 -10.36 13.83 10.34
CA ARG A 131 -9.59 15.02 10.69
C ARG A 131 -10.48 16.15 11.20
N ALA A 132 -11.59 16.41 10.51
CA ALA A 132 -12.55 17.44 10.89
C ALA A 132 -13.19 17.15 12.26
N GLN A 133 -13.57 15.88 12.50
CA GLN A 133 -14.13 15.45 13.78
C GLN A 133 -13.11 15.61 14.92
N ALA A 134 -11.86 15.18 14.72
CA ALA A 134 -10.81 15.34 15.72
C ALA A 134 -10.53 16.81 16.05
N ALA A 135 -10.57 17.70 15.05
CA ALA A 135 -10.44 19.13 15.26
C ALA A 135 -11.61 19.71 16.09
N MET A 136 -12.84 19.22 15.88
CA MET A 136 -14.00 19.60 16.72
C MET A 136 -13.86 19.12 18.16
N ASP A 137 -13.30 17.93 18.36
CA ASP A 137 -13.08 17.34 19.69
C ASP A 137 -11.83 17.90 20.39
N GLY A 138 -11.07 18.77 19.72
CA GLY A 138 -9.82 19.34 20.23
C GLY A 138 -8.68 18.32 20.35
N ILE A 139 -8.76 17.20 19.63
CA ILE A 139 -7.78 16.12 19.64
C ILE A 139 -6.83 16.31 18.45
N GLU A 140 -5.53 16.37 18.72
CA GLU A 140 -4.53 16.33 17.67
C GLU A 140 -4.36 14.89 17.16
N VAL A 141 -4.77 14.65 15.91
CA VAL A 141 -4.61 13.35 15.25
C VAL A 141 -3.49 13.39 14.22
N ASN A 142 -2.59 12.42 14.29
CA ASN A 142 -1.55 12.23 13.28
C ASN A 142 -2.15 11.48 12.06
N GLY A 143 -1.64 11.76 10.85
CA GLY A 143 -2.06 11.09 9.61
C GLY A 143 -1.98 9.56 9.66
N ARG A 144 -1.07 8.98 10.46
CA ARG A 144 -1.05 7.53 10.71
C ARG A 144 -2.30 7.04 11.44
N GLN A 145 -2.78 7.75 12.45
CA GLN A 145 -3.99 7.37 13.19
C GLN A 145 -5.21 7.45 12.27
N ILE A 146 -5.27 8.48 11.42
CA ILE A 146 -6.30 8.62 10.39
C ILE A 146 -6.28 7.43 9.42
N PHE A 147 -5.10 7.04 8.94
CA PHE A 147 -4.96 5.85 8.08
C PHE A 147 -5.42 4.57 8.77
N GLU A 148 -5.04 4.35 10.02
CA GLU A 148 -5.43 3.16 10.78
C GLU A 148 -6.96 3.07 10.96
N GLN A 149 -7.63 4.22 11.14
CA GLN A 149 -9.09 4.29 11.25
C GLN A 149 -9.81 4.07 9.92
N VAL A 150 -9.34 4.71 8.84
CA VAL A 150 -10.01 4.69 7.53
C VAL A 150 -9.67 3.44 6.72
N LEU A 151 -8.38 3.16 6.54
CA LEU A 151 -7.90 2.05 5.71
C LEU A 151 -7.96 0.70 6.45
N LYS A 152 -8.21 0.75 7.76
CA LYS A 152 -8.28 -0.38 8.69
C LYS A 152 -6.95 -1.13 8.82
N THR A 153 -6.76 -1.75 9.97
CA THR A 153 -5.61 -2.63 10.19
C THR A 153 -5.94 -4.05 9.78
N LYS A 154 -5.12 -4.65 8.91
CA LYS A 154 -5.17 -6.10 8.69
C LYS A 154 -4.60 -6.80 9.92
N LYS A 155 -5.43 -7.56 10.63
CA LYS A 155 -5.00 -8.44 11.73
C LYS A 155 -3.80 -9.27 11.23
N TYR A 156 -2.77 -9.41 12.07
CA TYR A 156 -1.52 -10.16 11.81
C TYR A 156 -0.48 -9.51 10.89
N TYR A 157 -0.76 -8.36 10.26
CA TYR A 157 0.25 -7.61 9.49
C TYR A 157 0.64 -6.34 10.23
N ALA A 158 1.88 -6.28 10.67
CA ALA A 158 2.38 -5.06 11.27
C ALA A 158 2.56 -3.97 10.19
N HIS A 159 1.91 -2.82 10.40
CA HIS A 159 2.00 -1.68 9.50
C HIS A 159 3.36 -0.99 9.63
N GLY A 160 4.30 -1.37 8.78
CA GLY A 160 5.47 -0.55 8.50
C GLY A 160 5.19 0.30 7.26
N LEU A 161 5.28 1.62 7.37
CA LEU A 161 5.43 2.52 6.20
C LEU A 161 6.69 2.19 5.36
N GLY A 162 7.54 1.29 5.86
CA GLY A 162 8.83 0.89 5.27
C GLY A 162 9.96 0.83 6.30
N HIS A 163 9.71 1.25 7.54
CA HIS A 163 10.71 1.29 8.63
C HIS A 163 11.07 -0.06 9.27
N GLY A 164 10.40 -1.15 8.87
CA GLY A 164 10.26 -2.31 9.73
C GLY A 164 9.33 -2.02 10.91
N VAL A 165 8.81 -3.07 11.53
CA VAL A 165 7.99 -2.95 12.74
C VAL A 165 8.93 -2.56 13.86
N LYS A 166 8.85 -1.33 14.36
CA LYS A 166 9.48 -1.03 15.65
C LYS A 166 8.61 -1.73 16.71
N PRO A 167 9.13 -2.73 17.43
CA PRO A 167 8.37 -3.30 18.54
C PRO A 167 8.06 -2.17 19.51
N ARG A 168 6.81 -2.07 19.96
CA ARG A 168 6.45 -1.13 21.01
C ARG A 168 7.32 -1.45 22.23
N PRO A 169 7.95 -0.46 22.87
CA PRO A 169 8.72 -0.69 24.08
C PRO A 169 7.82 -1.30 25.16
N SER A 170 8.30 -2.33 25.88
CA SER A 170 7.46 -3.11 26.82
C SER A 170 6.71 -2.26 27.84
N ARG A 171 7.28 -1.12 28.27
CA ARG A 171 6.63 -0.19 29.21
C ARG A 171 5.33 0.42 28.68
N GLU A 172 5.26 0.68 27.38
CA GLU A 172 4.08 1.28 26.76
C GLU A 172 2.96 0.25 26.62
N LEU A 173 3.31 -0.99 26.28
CA LEU A 173 2.38 -2.13 26.27
C LEU A 173 1.83 -2.45 27.67
N GLU A 174 2.69 -2.40 28.70
CA GLU A 174 2.27 -2.59 30.10
C GLU A 174 1.31 -1.48 30.56
N LEU A 175 1.58 -0.22 30.19
CA LEU A 175 0.72 0.90 30.54
C LEU A 175 -0.66 0.79 29.87
N GLU A 176 -0.70 0.48 28.58
CA GLU A 176 -1.96 0.29 27.83
C GLU A 176 -2.76 -0.90 28.40
N ALA A 177 -2.10 -2.02 28.72
CA ALA A 177 -2.76 -3.17 29.34
C ALA A 177 -3.39 -2.80 30.69
N ARG A 178 -2.68 -1.97 31.49
CA ARG A 178 -3.17 -1.51 32.80
C ARG A 178 -4.36 -0.55 32.67
N LEU A 179 -4.27 0.41 31.74
CA LEU A 179 -5.37 1.33 31.44
C LEU A 179 -6.60 0.58 30.91
N HIS A 180 -6.39 -0.45 30.09
CA HIS A 180 -7.48 -1.28 29.58
C HIS A 180 -8.13 -2.12 30.68
N SER A 181 -7.35 -2.69 31.60
CA SER A 181 -7.92 -3.40 32.77
C SER A 181 -8.68 -2.46 33.70
N GLU A 182 -8.12 -1.28 33.98
CA GLU A 182 -8.77 -0.25 34.81
C GLU A 182 -10.10 0.20 34.17
N LYS A 183 -10.12 0.37 32.84
CA LYS A 183 -11.35 0.70 32.11
C LYS A 183 -12.40 -0.40 32.21
N ILE A 184 -12.03 -1.66 31.99
CA ILE A 184 -12.96 -2.81 32.14
C ILE A 184 -13.51 -2.88 33.57
N GLU A 185 -12.67 -2.66 34.58
CA GLU A 185 -13.09 -2.67 35.97
C GLU A 185 -14.07 -1.53 36.26
N SER A 186 -13.80 -0.32 35.76
CA SER A 186 -14.72 0.81 35.91
C SER A 186 -16.07 0.57 35.22
N GLU A 187 -16.08 -0.05 34.03
CA GLU A 187 -17.32 -0.39 33.31
C GLU A 187 -18.12 -1.49 34.02
N LYS A 188 -17.45 -2.46 34.65
CA LYS A 188 -18.10 -3.48 35.48
C LYS A 188 -18.73 -2.88 36.73
N GLN A 189 -17.98 -2.02 37.43
CA GLN A 189 -18.47 -1.33 38.63
C GLN A 189 -19.67 -0.44 38.31
N ALA A 190 -19.64 0.28 37.18
CA ALA A 190 -20.77 1.10 36.74
C ALA A 190 -22.03 0.25 36.49
N LYS A 191 -21.89 -0.92 35.85
CA LYS A 191 -23.02 -1.85 35.61
C LYS A 191 -23.57 -2.47 36.89
N GLU A 192 -22.70 -2.85 37.83
CA GLU A 192 -23.13 -3.38 39.13
C GLU A 192 -23.87 -2.32 39.97
N LEU A 193 -23.51 -1.04 39.84
CA LEU A 193 -24.22 0.08 40.45
C LEU A 193 -25.58 0.33 39.80
N GLU A 194 -25.69 0.19 38.49
CA GLU A 194 -26.97 0.29 37.76
C GLU A 194 -27.93 -0.86 38.09
N GLU A 195 -27.43 -2.07 38.35
CA GLU A 195 -28.24 -3.23 38.76
C GLU A 195 -28.72 -3.18 40.23
N GLN A 196 -28.19 -2.26 41.03
CA GLN A 196 -28.58 -2.06 42.44
C GLN A 196 -29.65 -0.97 42.65
N ILE A 197 -30.19 -0.41 41.57
CA ILE A 197 -31.31 0.56 41.54
C ILE A 197 -32.58 -0.15 41.09
#